data_AF-A0A5B7E8T9-F1
#
_entry.id   AF-A0A5B7E8T9-F1
#
_cell.length_a   1.000
_cell.length_b   1.000
_cell.length_c   1.000
_cell.angle_alpha   90.00
_cell.angle_beta   90.00
_cell.angle_gamma   90.00
#
_symmetry.space_group_name_H-M   'P 1'
#
loop_
_entity.id
_entity.type
_entity.pdbx_description
1 polymer ?
#
loop_
_entity_poly.entity_id
_entity_poly.type
_entity_poly.pdbx_seq_one_letter_code
_entity_poly.pdbx_strand_id
1 'polypeptide(L)'
;MLISPQITILTPYKASKVHQNIQEVVLPYMDLSKFIPDLFSGGRFSGPFQLATKAPQMCSDALADPKTQNLLKEKYDLIMLGMFFSDCLLSIVHHMKVPYVFMCPAALHGPMAQMAGSVTFSSFAHNALFTYKHPHSFLERMVLALTDVASNIVFVKYITYK
;
A
#
# COMPACT_ATOMS: atom_id res chain seq x y z
N MET A 1 14.67 26.78 -18.70
CA MET A 1 13.52 26.15 -19.36
C MET A 1 13.09 25.00 -18.46
N LEU A 2 12.07 25.18 -17.62
CA LEU A 2 11.56 24.13 -16.74
C LEU A 2 10.72 23.18 -17.59
N ILE A 3 11.25 21.99 -17.87
CA ILE A 3 10.49 20.94 -18.55
C ILE A 3 9.45 20.45 -17.54
N SER A 4 8.16 20.68 -17.81
CA SER A 4 7.11 20.15 -16.97
C SER A 4 7.10 18.61 -17.06
N PRO A 5 7.16 17.88 -15.93
CA PRO A 5 7.15 16.42 -15.98
C PRO A 5 5.80 15.90 -16.46
N GLN A 6 5.82 14.88 -17.32
CA GLN A 6 4.63 14.10 -17.69
C GLN A 6 4.41 13.01 -16.64
N ILE A 7 3.20 12.93 -16.09
CA ILE A 7 2.87 12.04 -14.98
C ILE A 7 1.77 11.08 -15.41
N THR A 8 2.02 9.78 -15.27
CA THR A 8 1.01 8.74 -15.48
C THR A 8 0.57 8.17 -14.13
N ILE A 9 -0.72 8.22 -13.83
CA ILE A 9 -1.30 7.75 -12.57
C ILE A 9 -2.17 6.53 -12.83
N LEU A 10 -1.84 5.41 -12.20
CA LEU A 10 -2.70 4.23 -12.14
C LEU A 10 -3.61 4.33 -10.93
N THR A 11 -4.93 4.47 -11.12
CA THR A 11 -5.87 4.82 -10.05
C THR A 11 -7.23 4.10 -10.19
N PRO A 12 -7.90 3.73 -9.09
CA PRO A 12 -9.30 3.32 -9.15
C PRO A 12 -10.28 4.47 -9.38
N TYR A 13 -9.88 5.70 -9.07
CA TYR A 13 -10.73 6.88 -9.06
C TYR A 13 -10.45 7.77 -10.26
N LYS A 14 -11.52 8.28 -10.89
CA LYS A 14 -11.43 9.28 -11.95
C LYS A 14 -11.43 10.68 -11.35
N ALA A 15 -10.42 11.50 -11.65
CA ALA A 15 -10.42 12.87 -11.17
C ALA A 15 -11.50 13.73 -11.85
N SER A 16 -12.06 14.69 -11.10
CA SER A 16 -13.03 15.65 -11.66
C SER A 16 -12.37 16.70 -12.56
N LYS A 17 -11.08 16.98 -12.36
CA LYS A 17 -10.27 17.90 -13.16
C LYS A 17 -8.92 17.26 -13.44
N VAL A 18 -8.58 17.15 -14.71
CA VAL A 18 -7.29 16.59 -15.15
C VAL A 18 -6.40 17.74 -15.61
N HIS A 19 -5.17 17.80 -15.09
CA HIS A 19 -4.17 18.76 -15.56
C HIS A 19 -3.54 18.29 -16.87
N GLN A 20 -3.08 19.22 -17.70
CA GLN A 20 -2.57 18.93 -19.05
C GLN A 20 -1.39 17.95 -19.09
N ASN A 21 -0.62 17.85 -18.00
CA ASN A 21 0.56 16.96 -17.91
C ASN A 21 0.29 15.64 -17.17
N ILE A 22 -0.98 15.33 -16.88
CA ILE A 22 -1.38 14.14 -16.14
C ILE A 22 -2.19 13.22 -17.04
N GLN A 23 -1.72 11.99 -17.19
CA GLN A 23 -2.44 10.89 -17.82
C GLN A 23 -2.96 9.94 -16.74
N GLU A 24 -4.27 9.74 -16.68
CA GLU A 24 -4.88 8.81 -15.72
C GLU A 24 -5.25 7.49 -16.40
N VAL A 25 -4.76 6.38 -15.85
CA VAL A 25 -5.17 5.03 -16.20
C VAL A 25 -6.11 4.54 -15.11
N VAL A 26 -7.40 4.54 -15.42
CA VAL A 26 -8.44 4.21 -14.45
C VAL A 26 -8.76 2.72 -14.47
N LEU A 27 -8.65 2.08 -13.30
CA LEU A 27 -8.99 0.68 -13.02
C LEU A 27 -10.09 0.58 -11.93
N PRO A 28 -11.38 0.73 -12.28
CA PRO A 28 -12.48 0.87 -11.31
C PRO A 28 -12.74 -0.33 -10.40
N TYR A 29 -12.21 -1.51 -10.76
CA TYR A 29 -12.30 -2.71 -9.93
C TYR A 29 -11.32 -2.69 -8.76
N MET A 30 -10.33 -1.78 -8.78
CA MET A 30 -9.42 -1.57 -7.66
C MET A 30 -10.01 -0.70 -6.54
N ASP A 31 -11.27 -0.26 -6.67
CA ASP A 31 -11.92 0.58 -5.67
C ASP A 31 -12.17 -0.18 -4.37
N LEU A 32 -11.37 0.17 -3.35
CA LEU A 32 -11.41 -0.44 -2.03
C LEU A 32 -12.72 -0.17 -1.28
N SER A 33 -13.46 0.90 -1.61
CA SER A 33 -14.71 1.24 -0.94
C SER A 33 -15.79 0.16 -1.10
N LYS A 34 -15.70 -0.66 -2.16
CA LYS A 34 -16.60 -1.80 -2.39
C LYS A 34 -16.34 -2.96 -1.43
N PHE A 35 -15.11 -3.08 -0.92
CA PHE A 35 -14.71 -4.14 -0.01
C PHE A 35 -14.65 -3.68 1.45
N ILE A 36 -14.44 -2.39 1.67
CA ILE A 36 -14.42 -1.77 2.98
C ILE A 36 -15.36 -0.57 2.94
N PRO A 37 -16.69 -0.80 3.03
CA PRO A 37 -17.66 0.29 2.95
C PRO A 37 -17.52 1.29 4.10
N ASP A 38 -16.95 0.87 5.22
CA ASP A 38 -16.63 1.77 6.34
C ASP A 38 -15.37 1.31 7.08
N LEU A 39 -14.30 2.11 6.93
CA LEU A 39 -13.01 1.89 7.61
C LEU A 39 -13.09 2.13 9.12
N PHE A 40 -14.13 2.81 9.61
CA PHE A 40 -14.22 3.29 11.00
C PHE A 40 -15.31 2.59 11.83
N SER A 41 -16.32 1.98 11.21
CA SER A 41 -17.41 1.30 11.95
C SER A 41 -17.31 -0.22 12.03
N GLY A 42 -16.54 -0.88 11.15
CA GLY A 42 -16.45 -2.35 11.08
C GLY A 42 -15.68 -3.04 12.22
N GLY A 43 -15.27 -2.32 13.27
CA GLY A 43 -14.34 -2.80 14.29
C GLY A 43 -12.89 -2.80 13.81
N ARG A 44 -11.95 -2.51 14.73
CA ARG A 44 -10.53 -2.22 14.41
C ARG A 44 -9.77 -3.27 13.59
N PHE A 45 -10.26 -4.51 13.49
CA PHE A 45 -9.57 -5.59 12.76
C PHE A 45 -10.21 -5.98 11.42
N SER A 46 -11.44 -5.57 11.14
CA SER A 46 -12.16 -6.06 9.94
C SER A 46 -11.58 -5.49 8.65
N GLY A 47 -11.30 -4.18 8.60
CA GLY A 47 -10.70 -3.52 7.44
C GLY A 47 -9.35 -4.15 7.05
N PRO A 48 -8.36 -4.20 7.97
CA PRO A 48 -7.08 -4.86 7.72
C PRO A 48 -7.20 -6.31 7.28
N PHE A 49 -8.12 -7.08 7.87
CA PHE A 49 -8.34 -8.48 7.48
C PHE A 49 -8.92 -8.63 6.07
N GLN A 50 -9.91 -7.80 5.72
CA GLN A 50 -10.48 -7.80 4.36
C GLN A 50 -9.44 -7.38 3.32
N LEU A 51 -8.62 -6.36 3.63
CA LEU A 51 -7.49 -5.97 2.78
C LEU A 51 -6.50 -7.12 2.59
N ALA A 52 -6.06 -7.78 3.67
CA ALA A 52 -5.10 -8.86 3.60
C ALA A 52 -5.56 -10.04 2.73
N THR A 53 -6.86 -10.26 2.61
CA THR A 53 -7.43 -11.37 1.82
C THR A 53 -7.76 -11.00 0.37
N LYS A 54 -8.16 -9.75 0.10
CA LYS A 54 -8.58 -9.30 -1.24
C LYS A 54 -7.50 -8.57 -2.01
N ALA A 55 -6.65 -7.81 -1.34
CA ALA A 55 -5.68 -6.95 -1.99
C ALA A 55 -4.63 -7.72 -2.83
N PRO A 56 -4.15 -8.93 -2.46
CA PRO A 56 -3.25 -9.70 -3.32
C PRO A 56 -3.86 -10.02 -4.69
N GLN A 57 -5.13 -10.43 -4.71
CA GLN A 57 -5.84 -10.70 -5.98
C GLN A 57 -6.02 -9.41 -6.78
N MET A 58 -6.44 -8.33 -6.14
CA MET A 58 -6.61 -7.04 -6.79
C MET A 58 -5.30 -6.53 -7.40
N CYS A 59 -4.18 -6.72 -6.72
CA CYS A 59 -2.85 -6.40 -7.24
C CYS A 59 -2.56 -7.24 -8.49
N SER A 60 -2.73 -8.56 -8.42
CA SER A 60 -2.53 -9.45 -9.57
C SER A 60 -3.40 -9.07 -10.77
N ASP A 61 -4.67 -8.74 -10.54
CA ASP A 61 -5.61 -8.30 -11.58
C ASP A 61 -5.21 -6.93 -12.16
N ALA A 62 -4.69 -6.02 -11.33
CA ALA A 62 -4.13 -4.74 -11.76
C ALA A 62 -2.90 -4.91 -12.65
N LEU A 63 -2.01 -5.84 -12.28
CA LEU A 63 -0.83 -6.16 -13.07
C LEU A 63 -1.22 -6.78 -14.42
N ALA A 64 -2.18 -7.70 -14.44
CA ALA A 64 -2.63 -8.38 -15.65
C ALA A 64 -3.46 -7.50 -16.60
N ASP A 65 -3.97 -6.36 -16.14
CA ASP A 65 -4.84 -5.49 -16.96
C ASP A 65 -4.12 -4.99 -18.22
N PRO A 66 -4.75 -5.09 -19.40
CA PRO A 66 -4.16 -4.61 -20.65
C PRO A 66 -3.71 -3.15 -20.62
N LYS A 67 -4.40 -2.28 -19.88
CA LYS A 67 -4.02 -0.88 -19.73
C LYS A 67 -2.71 -0.75 -18.96
N THR A 68 -2.54 -1.52 -17.87
CA THR A 68 -1.29 -1.58 -17.11
C THR A 68 -0.16 -2.16 -17.96
N GLN A 69 -0.44 -3.25 -18.69
CA GLN A 69 0.53 -3.88 -19.59
C GLN A 69 0.98 -2.95 -20.72
N ASN A 70 0.11 -2.06 -21.21
CA ASN A 70 0.49 -1.07 -22.21
C ASN A 70 1.49 -0.03 -21.66
N LEU A 71 1.50 0.25 -20.35
CA LEU A 71 2.49 1.15 -19.74
C LEU A 71 3.92 0.59 -19.83
N LEU A 72 4.09 -0.74 -19.92
CA LEU A 72 5.39 -1.37 -20.13
C LEU A 72 6.06 -0.98 -21.47
N LYS A 73 5.29 -0.45 -22.42
CA LYS A 73 5.78 0.02 -23.73
C LYS A 73 6.28 1.46 -23.69
N GLU A 74 5.91 2.21 -22.64
CA GLU A 74 6.34 3.58 -22.43
C GLU A 74 7.68 3.64 -21.71
N LYS A 75 8.31 4.82 -21.69
CA LYS A 75 9.55 5.07 -20.95
C LYS A 75 9.26 6.01 -19.79
N TYR A 76 9.71 5.62 -18.61
CA TYR A 76 9.61 6.41 -17.39
C TYR A 76 11.00 6.58 -16.78
N ASP A 77 11.22 7.72 -16.12
CA ASP A 77 12.48 7.97 -15.41
C ASP A 77 12.39 7.56 -13.93
N LEU A 78 11.16 7.40 -13.40
CA LEU A 78 10.88 7.13 -12.00
C LEU A 78 9.51 6.46 -11.86
N ILE A 79 9.42 5.45 -10.99
CA ILE A 79 8.15 4.84 -10.59
C ILE A 79 7.86 5.14 -9.12
N MET A 80 6.63 5.53 -8.80
CA MET A 80 6.18 5.67 -7.43
C MET A 80 5.13 4.61 -7.12
N LEU A 81 5.40 3.75 -6.13
CA LEU A 81 4.49 2.69 -5.71
C LEU A 81 3.94 2.96 -4.31
N GLY A 82 2.63 2.85 -4.14
CA GLY A 82 2.02 2.91 -2.81
C GLY A 82 2.36 1.68 -1.99
N MET A 83 2.90 1.81 -0.78
CA MET A 83 3.48 0.69 -0.01
C MET A 83 2.47 -0.38 0.44
N PHE A 84 1.17 -0.12 0.33
CA PHE A 84 0.11 -1.05 0.76
C PHE A 84 -0.32 -1.99 -0.37
N PHE A 85 0.04 -3.28 -0.26
CA PHE A 85 -0.43 -4.36 -1.13
C PHE A 85 -0.19 -4.12 -2.64
N SER A 86 0.87 -3.41 -2.99
CA SER A 86 1.24 -3.14 -4.39
C SER A 86 2.47 -3.92 -4.84
N ASP A 87 2.96 -4.86 -4.03
CA ASP A 87 4.22 -5.58 -4.24
C ASP A 87 4.26 -6.32 -5.58
N CYS A 88 3.11 -6.78 -6.10
CA CYS A 88 3.04 -7.39 -7.42
C CYS A 88 3.54 -6.46 -8.55
N LEU A 89 3.40 -5.15 -8.38
CA LEU A 89 3.84 -4.13 -9.35
C LEU A 89 5.36 -3.90 -9.30
N LEU A 90 6.09 -4.47 -8.32
CA LEU A 90 7.55 -4.49 -8.37
C LEU A 90 8.08 -5.26 -9.59
N SER A 91 7.30 -6.19 -10.14
CA SER A 91 7.63 -6.86 -11.40
C SER A 91 7.77 -5.86 -12.57
N ILE A 92 6.94 -4.82 -12.60
CA ILE A 92 7.02 -3.71 -13.58
C ILE A 92 8.32 -2.95 -13.39
N VAL A 93 8.65 -2.61 -12.15
CA VAL A 93 9.90 -1.91 -11.80
C VAL A 93 11.12 -2.71 -12.26
N HIS A 94 11.13 -4.01 -11.97
CA HIS A 94 12.22 -4.90 -12.38
C HIS A 94 12.32 -5.03 -13.91
N HIS A 95 11.17 -5.06 -14.62
CA HIS A 95 11.14 -5.10 -16.08
C HIS A 95 11.67 -3.81 -16.71
N MET A 96 11.22 -2.65 -16.23
CA MET A 96 11.61 -1.34 -16.76
C MET A 96 13.03 -0.93 -16.37
N LYS A 97 13.58 -1.47 -15.28
CA LYS A 97 14.92 -1.16 -14.76
C LYS A 97 15.11 0.34 -14.44
N VAL A 98 14.06 0.95 -13.89
CA VAL A 98 14.03 2.36 -13.50
C VAL A 98 14.05 2.48 -11.98
N PRO A 99 14.60 3.57 -11.41
CA PRO A 99 14.51 3.79 -9.98
C PRO A 99 13.04 3.88 -9.54
N TYR A 100 12.76 3.46 -8.32
CA TYR A 100 11.42 3.52 -7.76
C TYR A 100 11.43 4.03 -6.32
N VAL A 101 10.30 4.61 -5.91
CA VAL A 101 10.07 5.12 -4.56
C VAL A 101 8.81 4.49 -3.98
N PHE A 102 8.93 3.89 -2.80
CA PHE A 102 7.77 3.49 -2.02
C PHE A 102 7.17 4.70 -1.29
N MET A 103 5.87 4.90 -1.47
CA MET A 103 5.10 5.95 -0.82
C MET A 103 4.14 5.33 0.18
N CYS A 104 4.25 5.73 1.44
CA CYS A 104 3.27 5.40 2.46
C CYS A 104 2.65 6.71 2.97
N PRO A 105 1.34 6.95 2.78
CA PRO A 105 0.68 8.15 3.28
C PRO A 105 0.47 8.12 4.81
N ALA A 106 0.75 6.98 5.44
CA ALA A 106 0.65 6.78 6.89
C ALA A 106 2.04 6.55 7.51
N ALA A 107 2.10 6.60 8.84
CA ALA A 107 3.31 6.20 9.55
C ALA A 107 3.64 4.73 9.26
N LEU A 108 4.93 4.43 9.01
CA LEU A 108 5.38 3.06 8.82
C LEU A 108 5.17 2.26 10.11
N HIS A 109 4.55 1.09 9.98
CA HIS A 109 4.32 0.19 11.08
C HIS A 109 4.51 -1.26 10.66
N GLY A 110 4.92 -2.10 11.61
CA GLY A 110 5.14 -3.53 11.43
C GLY A 110 5.97 -3.88 10.18
N PRO A 111 5.47 -4.76 9.29
CA PRO A 111 6.23 -5.23 8.12
C PRO A 111 6.74 -4.09 7.23
N MET A 112 5.94 -3.05 7.02
CA MET A 112 6.32 -1.94 6.15
C MET A 112 7.54 -1.19 6.69
N ALA A 113 7.64 -1.04 8.01
CA ALA A 113 8.81 -0.42 8.60
C ALA A 113 10.06 -1.29 8.42
N GLN A 114 9.94 -2.60 8.54
CA GLN A 114 11.04 -3.54 8.28
C GLN A 114 11.49 -3.50 6.80
N MET A 115 10.55 -3.45 5.85
CA MET A 115 10.86 -3.32 4.43
C MET A 115 11.61 -2.02 4.11
N ALA A 116 11.30 -0.93 4.83
CA ALA A 116 12.01 0.34 4.72
C ALA A 116 13.36 0.38 5.47
N GLY A 117 13.77 -0.71 6.14
CA GLY A 117 14.96 -0.75 6.99
C GLY A 117 14.84 0.09 8.26
N SER A 118 13.61 0.48 8.64
CA SER A 118 13.34 1.28 9.82
C SER A 118 13.30 0.40 11.07
N VAL A 119 14.09 0.76 12.08
CA VAL A 119 14.08 0.11 13.39
C VAL A 119 12.82 0.55 14.12
N THR A 120 11.89 -0.38 14.36
CA THR A 120 10.66 -0.10 15.12
C THR A 120 10.61 -0.87 16.42
N PHE A 121 10.11 -0.21 17.46
CA PHE A 121 9.86 -0.80 18.77
C PHE A 121 8.36 -0.91 18.96
N SER A 122 7.77 -2.01 18.53
CA SER A 122 6.31 -2.19 18.52
C SER A 122 5.66 -2.10 19.91
N SER A 123 6.40 -2.34 20.99
CA SER A 123 5.93 -2.14 22.35
C SER A 123 5.73 -0.67 22.75
N PHE A 124 6.35 0.28 22.04
CA PHE A 124 6.27 1.72 22.34
C PHE A 124 5.69 2.55 21.18
N ALA A 125 5.81 2.04 19.96
CA ALA A 125 5.32 2.73 18.78
C ALA A 125 3.79 2.79 18.78
N HIS A 126 3.26 3.93 18.39
CA HIS A 126 1.83 4.09 18.18
C HIS A 126 1.37 3.13 17.08
N ASN A 127 0.23 2.48 17.29
CA ASN A 127 -0.37 1.56 16.35
C ASN A 127 -1.77 2.05 15.99
N ALA A 128 -2.04 2.27 14.70
CA ALA A 128 -3.32 2.82 14.24
C ALA A 128 -4.55 1.99 14.63
N LEU A 129 -4.38 0.72 15.01
CA LEU A 129 -5.47 -0.17 15.48
C LEU A 129 -5.85 0.08 16.94
N PHE A 130 -4.99 0.76 17.71
CA PHE A 130 -5.18 0.97 19.14
C PHE A 130 -5.07 2.46 19.51
N THR A 131 -6.05 2.94 20.27
CA THR A 131 -6.11 4.32 20.77
C THR A 131 -5.51 4.46 22.18
N TYR A 132 -4.43 3.72 22.48
CA TYR A 132 -3.76 3.81 23.77
C TYR A 132 -3.10 5.18 23.95
N LYS A 133 -3.29 5.78 25.14
CA LYS A 133 -2.64 7.05 25.48
C LYS A 133 -1.20 6.78 25.94
N HIS A 134 -0.29 7.69 25.62
CA HIS A 134 1.06 7.64 26.17
C HIS A 134 1.09 8.27 27.58
N PRO A 135 1.89 7.73 28.52
CA PRO A 135 2.74 6.53 28.38
C PRO A 135 1.95 5.21 28.48
N HIS A 136 2.37 4.19 27.73
CA HIS A 136 1.75 2.85 27.77
C HIS A 136 2.12 2.08 29.04
N SER A 137 1.11 1.48 29.66
CA SER A 137 1.24 0.48 30.72
C SER A 137 1.84 -0.83 30.19
N PHE A 138 2.34 -1.69 31.09
CA PHE A 138 2.95 -2.97 30.71
C PHE A 138 2.05 -3.84 29.82
N LEU A 139 0.76 -3.94 30.15
CA LEU A 139 -0.19 -4.76 29.38
C LEU A 139 -0.45 -4.17 27.99
N GLU A 140 -0.56 -2.84 27.87
CA GLU A 140 -0.71 -2.20 26.57
C GLU A 140 0.51 -2.47 25.68
N ARG A 141 1.72 -2.36 26.24
CA ARG A 141 2.97 -2.68 25.53
C ARG A 141 3.02 -4.15 25.07
N MET A 142 2.57 -5.07 25.92
CA MET A 142 2.50 -6.50 25.59
C MET A 142 1.51 -6.76 24.45
N VAL A 143 0.32 -6.13 24.50
CA VAL A 143 -0.69 -6.25 23.43
C VAL A 143 -0.17 -5.69 22.10
N LEU A 144 0.50 -4.53 22.14
CA LEU A 144 1.08 -3.93 20.93
C LEU A 144 2.15 -4.83 20.32
N ALA A 145 3.06 -5.38 21.14
CA ALA A 145 4.11 -6.29 20.68
C ALA A 145 3.53 -7.58 20.06
N LEU A 146 2.53 -8.19 20.71
CA LEU A 146 1.86 -9.38 20.17
C LEU A 146 1.11 -9.09 18.87
N THR A 147 0.47 -7.92 18.77
CA THR A 147 -0.23 -7.51 17.54
C THR A 147 0.76 -7.34 16.39
N ASP A 148 1.92 -6.74 16.64
CA ASP A 148 2.96 -6.59 15.64
C ASP A 148 3.46 -7.95 15.12
N VAL A 149 3.74 -8.90 16.02
CA VAL A 149 4.11 -10.27 15.63
C VAL A 149 3.00 -10.93 14.79
N ALA A 150 1.75 -10.83 15.22
CA ALA A 150 0.62 -11.38 14.47
C ALA A 150 0.47 -10.73 13.08
N SER A 151 0.66 -9.41 12.99
CA SER A 151 0.60 -8.67 11.73
C SER A 151 1.71 -9.10 10.76
N ASN A 152 2.92 -9.34 11.26
CA ASN A 152 4.03 -9.87 10.47
C ASN A 152 3.73 -11.27 9.93
N ILE A 153 3.19 -12.17 10.75
CA ILE A 153 2.81 -13.51 10.30
C ILE A 153 1.76 -13.46 9.20
N VAL A 154 0.72 -12.61 9.36
CA VAL A 154 -0.32 -12.41 8.34
C VAL A 154 0.30 -11.85 7.05
N PHE A 155 1.10 -10.78 7.15
CA PHE A 155 1.72 -10.15 5.99
C PHE A 155 2.59 -11.14 5.20
N VAL A 156 3.48 -11.86 5.89
CA VAL A 156 4.34 -12.88 5.27
C VAL A 156 3.50 -13.96 4.57
N LYS A 157 2.47 -14.48 5.25
CA LYS A 157 1.64 -15.57 4.72
C LYS A 157 0.82 -15.16 3.49
N TYR A 158 0.32 -13.93 3.44
CA TYR A 158 -0.61 -13.48 2.39
C TYR A 158 0.04 -12.68 1.27
N ILE A 159 1.22 -12.08 1.50
CA ILE A 159 1.87 -11.19 0.53
C ILE A 159 3.19 -11.76 0.00
N THR A 160 4.02 -12.40 0.83
CA THR A 160 5.36 -12.84 0.41
C THR A 160 5.40 -14.26 -0.17
N TYR A 161 4.48 -15.15 0.22
CA TYR A 161 4.51 -16.59 -0.13
C TYR A 161 3.46 -17.02 -1.17
N LYS A 162 3.10 -16.17 -2.12
CA LYS A 162 2.29 -16.55 -3.28
C LYS A 162 2.88 -16.05 -4.58
#